data_AF-A0A957XUB0-F1
#
_entry.id   AF-A0A957XUB0-F1
#
_cell.length_a   1.000
_cell.length_b   1.000
_cell.length_c   1.000
_cell.angle_alpha   90.00
_cell.angle_beta   90.00
_cell.angle_gamma   90.00
#
_symmetry.space_group_name_H-M   'P 1'
#
loop_
_entity.id
_entity.type
_entity.pdbx_description
1 polymer ?
#
loop_
_entity_poly.entity_id
_entity_poly.type
_entity_poly.pdbx_seq_one_letter_code
_entity_poly.pdbx_strand_id
1 'polypeptide(L)'
;MEVNDFDAIRISLASPDQIREWSHGEVLKPETINYRTLRPERDGLFCERIFGPTKDWECYCGKYKRVRYKGIVCDKCGVEVAPSRVRRERMGHIELASPVSHIWYVKGVPSRLGLLLDISPRNLERVLYFAQYIITVVDEDARSRTLARHERDLAARLAKLNSDFDTKILTIEERRDSAIRQIDREYDEQNDSLSAQLEQRSNAVITELRNLTTRLENRLGQGLDEDIVLPWQSEPFLKKGVTIQRSQLDLLNTAAQEQLSEIDAQVEEERSLLVDSVSVKRDHERHIAEQELLGVHEQREMQADRLRMQMEDDLQELKSLRTRQLLTESRFRELAERWGNVFDADMGAEAIRKIVAHMDLDKLAVELRQEIKTSRSKQRRKKAAKQLRVVESFRKSGNHPEWMILKLLPVIPPDLRPMVQLDGGRFATSDLNDLYRRVINRNNRLRRLLELGAPDVIVRNEKRMLQEAVDSLIDNGRRGRAVSRSGKRKLKSLSDML
;
A
#
# COMPACT_ATOMS: atom_id res chain seq x y z
N MET A 1 45.52 -49.85 13.44
CA MET A 1 45.29 -48.52 14.05
C MET A 1 45.90 -47.52 13.09
N GLU A 2 45.10 -46.84 12.28
CA GLU A 2 45.60 -45.68 11.55
C GLU A 2 45.78 -44.56 12.58
N VAL A 3 47.03 -44.22 12.88
CA VAL A 3 47.37 -43.02 13.65
C VAL A 3 47.13 -41.85 12.71
N ASN A 4 45.91 -41.34 12.70
CA ASN A 4 45.62 -40.10 12.01
C ASN A 4 46.08 -38.96 12.92
N ASP A 5 47.28 -38.43 12.67
CA ASP A 5 47.71 -37.15 13.22
C ASP A 5 46.90 -36.05 12.52
N PHE A 6 45.75 -35.70 13.10
CA PHE A 6 44.97 -34.55 12.67
C PHE A 6 45.31 -33.35 13.57
N ASP A 7 45.70 -32.22 12.95
CA ASP A 7 46.01 -30.98 13.70
C ASP A 7 44.74 -30.26 14.20
N ALA A 8 43.62 -30.38 13.47
CA ALA A 8 42.37 -29.72 13.82
C ALA A 8 41.14 -30.39 13.18
N ILE A 9 39.98 -30.24 13.83
CA ILE A 9 38.66 -30.61 13.30
C ILE A 9 37.86 -29.34 13.04
N ARG A 10 37.38 -29.17 11.81
CA ARG A 10 36.56 -28.02 11.40
C ARG A 10 35.10 -28.43 11.23
N ILE A 11 34.18 -27.60 11.72
CA ILE A 11 32.74 -27.73 11.50
C ILE A 11 32.25 -26.49 10.76
N SER A 12 31.47 -26.69 9.69
CA SER A 12 30.85 -25.61 8.90
C SER A 12 29.42 -25.96 8.53
N LEU A 13 28.69 -24.99 7.97
CA LEU A 13 27.40 -25.26 7.35
C LEU A 13 27.63 -26.10 6.09
N ALA A 14 26.71 -27.03 5.83
CA ALA A 14 26.71 -27.83 4.61
C ALA A 14 25.90 -27.11 3.53
N SER A 15 26.55 -26.76 2.42
CA SER A 15 25.84 -26.28 1.24
C SER A 15 25.01 -27.40 0.59
N PRO A 16 23.97 -27.08 -0.19
CA PRO A 16 23.24 -28.08 -0.96
C PRO A 16 24.15 -28.93 -1.84
N ASP A 17 25.17 -28.33 -2.46
CA ASP A 17 26.09 -29.04 -3.35
C ASP A 17 26.99 -30.00 -2.60
N GLN A 18 27.47 -29.64 -1.39
CA GLN A 18 28.19 -30.55 -0.51
C GLN A 18 27.33 -31.74 -0.06
N ILE A 19 26.05 -31.51 0.26
CA ILE A 19 25.13 -32.60 0.60
C ILE A 19 24.95 -33.56 -0.59
N ARG A 20 24.91 -33.02 -1.80
CA ARG A 20 24.82 -33.82 -3.02
C ARG A 20 26.11 -34.62 -3.27
N GLU A 21 27.28 -34.02 -3.03
CA GLU A 21 28.59 -34.68 -3.15
C GLU A 21 28.73 -35.88 -2.20
N TRP A 22 28.24 -35.77 -0.97
CA TRP A 22 28.22 -36.87 -0.02
C TRP A 22 27.27 -38.00 -0.40
N SER A 23 26.27 -37.68 -1.21
CA SER A 23 25.18 -38.58 -1.46
C SER A 23 25.47 -39.56 -2.60
N HIS A 24 25.16 -40.83 -2.34
CA HIS A 24 25.25 -41.90 -3.32
C HIS A 24 23.92 -42.14 -4.07
N GLY A 25 22.89 -41.32 -3.81
CA GLY A 25 21.61 -41.39 -4.50
C GLY A 25 20.44 -40.77 -3.73
N GLU A 26 19.40 -40.38 -4.47
CA GLU A 26 18.16 -39.85 -3.92
C GLU A 26 17.23 -40.97 -3.41
N VAL A 27 16.70 -40.81 -2.20
CA VAL A 27 15.68 -41.68 -1.63
C VAL A 27 14.29 -41.16 -2.01
N LEU A 28 13.70 -41.77 -3.03
CA LEU A 28 12.39 -41.38 -3.58
C LEU A 28 11.22 -42.01 -2.81
N LYS A 29 11.43 -43.21 -2.27
CA LYS A 29 10.36 -44.07 -1.79
C LYS A 29 10.37 -44.19 -0.27
N PRO A 30 9.22 -44.09 0.42
CA PRO A 30 9.13 -44.25 1.86
C PRO A 30 9.25 -45.72 2.31
N GLU A 31 9.24 -46.67 1.38
CA GLU A 31 9.33 -48.10 1.69
C GLU A 31 10.69 -48.46 2.30
N THR A 32 10.68 -49.46 3.19
CA THR A 32 11.88 -49.95 3.87
C THR A 32 12.34 -51.28 3.28
N ILE A 33 11.71 -52.37 3.69
CA ILE A 33 11.96 -53.73 3.23
C ILE A 33 10.64 -54.37 2.82
N ASN A 34 10.71 -55.28 1.85
CA ASN A 34 9.57 -56.07 1.44
C ASN A 34 9.21 -57.09 2.53
N TYR A 35 7.95 -57.16 2.94
CA TYR A 35 7.51 -58.05 4.02
C TYR A 35 7.57 -59.54 3.65
N ARG A 36 7.56 -59.89 2.35
CA ARG A 36 7.64 -61.29 1.89
C ARG A 36 9.08 -61.74 1.68
N THR A 37 9.86 -60.92 0.96
CA THR A 37 11.23 -61.31 0.58
C THR A 37 12.27 -60.90 1.62
N LEU A 38 11.90 -60.07 2.59
CA LEU A 38 12.79 -59.47 3.59
C LEU A 38 13.94 -58.66 2.98
N ARG A 39 13.88 -58.36 1.68
CA ARG A 39 14.89 -57.59 0.96
C ARG A 39 14.53 -56.11 0.93
N PRO A 40 15.53 -55.22 0.91
CA PRO A 40 15.29 -53.79 0.72
C PRO A 40 14.53 -53.50 -0.58
N GLU A 41 13.59 -52.56 -0.49
CA GLU A 41 12.90 -52.04 -1.66
C GLU A 41 13.82 -51.10 -2.46
N ARG A 42 13.66 -51.09 -3.78
CA ARG A 42 14.43 -50.19 -4.66
C ARG A 42 14.01 -48.74 -4.43
N ASP A 43 14.97 -47.84 -4.40
CA ASP A 43 14.83 -46.39 -4.14
C ASP A 43 14.24 -46.04 -2.76
N GLY A 44 14.08 -47.04 -1.89
CA GLY A 44 13.61 -46.89 -0.52
C GLY A 44 14.73 -46.56 0.48
N LEU A 45 14.35 -46.48 1.76
CA LEU A 45 15.25 -46.09 2.85
C LEU A 45 16.42 -47.04 3.11
N PHE A 46 16.36 -48.27 2.60
CA PHE A 46 17.41 -49.27 2.76
C PHE A 46 18.02 -49.71 1.42
N CYS A 47 17.73 -48.99 0.33
CA CYS A 47 18.10 -49.36 -1.03
C CYS A 47 19.59 -49.66 -1.18
N GLU A 48 19.92 -50.87 -1.65
CA GLU A 48 21.29 -51.31 -1.82
C GLU A 48 22.05 -50.55 -2.92
N ARG A 49 21.33 -50.00 -3.91
CA ARG A 49 21.91 -49.17 -4.98
C ARG A 49 22.52 -47.89 -4.41
N ILE A 50 21.88 -47.31 -3.39
CA ILE A 50 22.29 -46.05 -2.77
C ILE A 50 23.31 -46.33 -1.66
N PHE A 51 22.95 -47.17 -0.70
CA PHE A 51 23.74 -47.35 0.52
C PHE A 51 24.78 -48.46 0.45
N GLY A 52 24.75 -49.30 -0.59
CA GLY A 52 25.62 -50.46 -0.75
C GLY A 52 24.96 -51.80 -0.35
N PRO A 53 25.64 -52.92 -0.62
CA PRO A 53 25.04 -54.26 -0.54
C PRO A 53 24.82 -54.72 0.91
N THR A 54 23.72 -55.45 1.17
CA THR A 54 23.42 -55.99 2.50
C THR A 54 24.37 -57.13 2.89
N LYS A 55 24.88 -57.87 1.90
CA LYS A 55 25.83 -58.98 2.09
C LYS A 55 27.17 -58.63 1.45
N ASP A 56 28.25 -59.08 2.06
CA ASP A 56 29.59 -58.81 1.58
C ASP A 56 29.78 -59.35 0.16
N TRP A 57 30.21 -58.47 -0.75
CA TRP A 57 30.56 -58.81 -2.13
C TRP A 57 29.42 -59.49 -2.92
N GLU A 58 28.16 -59.22 -2.60
CA GLU A 58 26.99 -59.74 -3.31
C GLU A 58 26.05 -58.59 -3.72
N CYS A 59 25.76 -58.48 -5.01
CA CYS A 59 24.77 -57.52 -5.51
C CYS A 59 23.33 -57.99 -5.27
N TYR A 60 22.36 -57.06 -5.24
CA TYR A 60 20.93 -57.34 -4.97
C TYR A 60 20.34 -58.50 -5.77
N CYS A 61 20.62 -58.58 -7.08
CA CYS A 61 20.07 -59.62 -7.95
C CYS A 61 20.86 -60.95 -7.92
N GLY A 62 22.03 -60.97 -7.28
CA GLY A 62 22.91 -62.13 -7.24
C GLY A 62 23.69 -62.42 -8.53
N LYS A 63 23.67 -61.53 -9.54
CA LYS A 63 24.46 -61.64 -10.79
C LYS A 63 25.96 -61.72 -10.50
N TYR A 64 26.46 -60.78 -9.69
CA TYR A 64 27.84 -60.72 -9.24
C TYR A 64 27.92 -61.11 -7.77
N LYS A 65 28.79 -62.09 -7.48
CA LYS A 65 29.06 -62.63 -6.14
C LYS A 65 30.55 -62.88 -5.95
N ARG A 66 31.04 -62.75 -4.72
CA ARG A 66 32.45 -62.95 -4.29
C ARG A 66 33.35 -61.76 -4.65
N VAL A 67 34.50 -61.70 -3.96
CA VAL A 67 35.49 -60.62 -4.01
C VAL A 67 36.04 -60.33 -5.42
N ARG A 68 36.01 -61.30 -6.34
CA ARG A 68 36.51 -61.15 -7.72
C ARG A 68 35.87 -60.02 -8.52
N TYR A 69 34.66 -59.60 -8.14
CA TYR A 69 33.92 -58.52 -8.82
C TYR A 69 33.94 -57.20 -8.03
N LYS A 70 34.90 -57.03 -7.11
CA LYS A 70 35.06 -55.82 -6.29
C LYS A 70 35.00 -54.55 -7.16
N GLY A 71 34.13 -53.61 -6.76
CA GLY A 71 33.98 -52.30 -7.41
C GLY A 71 33.15 -52.30 -8.70
N ILE A 72 32.68 -53.46 -9.18
CA ILE A 72 31.82 -53.51 -10.36
C ILE A 72 30.39 -53.12 -9.96
N VAL A 73 29.81 -52.17 -10.68
CA VAL A 73 28.39 -51.79 -10.57
C VAL A 73 27.56 -52.70 -11.46
N CYS A 74 26.55 -53.36 -10.89
CA CYS A 74 25.78 -54.35 -11.62
C CYS A 74 24.79 -53.74 -12.62
N ASP A 75 24.86 -54.11 -13.92
CA ASP A 75 23.95 -53.60 -14.96
C ASP A 75 22.46 -53.86 -14.71
N LYS A 76 22.10 -54.94 -13.97
CA LYS A 76 20.71 -55.32 -13.72
C LYS A 76 20.08 -54.64 -12.50
N CYS A 77 20.87 -54.34 -11.48
CA CYS A 77 20.36 -53.81 -10.21
C CYS A 77 21.02 -52.51 -9.75
N GLY A 78 22.08 -52.05 -10.42
CA GLY A 78 22.82 -50.84 -10.10
C GLY A 78 23.62 -50.92 -8.79
N VAL A 79 23.69 -52.08 -8.14
CA VAL A 79 24.39 -52.23 -6.86
C VAL A 79 25.86 -52.49 -7.12
N GLU A 80 26.71 -51.70 -6.46
CA GLU A 80 28.15 -51.87 -6.44
C GLU A 80 28.54 -53.04 -5.53
N VAL A 81 29.42 -53.90 -6.03
CA VAL A 81 29.96 -55.04 -5.29
C VAL A 81 31.04 -54.56 -4.32
N ALA A 82 30.63 -54.26 -3.09
CA ALA A 82 31.43 -53.71 -2.01
C ALA A 82 31.25 -54.55 -0.71
N PRO A 83 32.08 -54.36 0.33
CA PRO A 83 31.80 -54.92 1.64
C PRO A 83 30.55 -54.25 2.24
N SER A 84 29.78 -54.97 3.05
CA SER A 84 28.56 -54.46 3.70
C SER A 84 28.84 -53.26 4.62
N ARG A 85 30.07 -53.14 5.15
CA ARG A 85 30.53 -52.01 5.98
C ARG A 85 30.26 -50.63 5.36
N VAL A 86 30.23 -50.51 4.02
CA VAL A 86 29.93 -49.24 3.36
C VAL A 86 28.55 -48.69 3.72
N ARG A 87 27.62 -49.54 4.16
CA ARG A 87 26.28 -49.15 4.64
C ARG A 87 26.26 -48.39 5.97
N ARG A 88 27.41 -48.28 6.63
CA ARG A 88 27.65 -47.42 7.79
C ARG A 88 28.24 -46.05 7.43
N GLU A 89 28.76 -45.90 6.20
CA GLU A 89 29.52 -44.72 5.75
C GLU A 89 28.77 -43.93 4.66
N ARG A 90 28.08 -44.62 3.73
CA ARG A 90 27.41 -43.99 2.59
C ARG A 90 26.15 -43.23 2.99
N MET A 91 26.11 -41.94 2.65
CA MET A 91 24.92 -41.10 2.83
C MET A 91 24.00 -41.13 1.61
N GLY A 92 22.70 -40.95 1.87
CA GLY A 92 21.68 -40.67 0.85
C GLY A 92 21.23 -39.22 0.95
N HIS A 93 20.38 -38.76 0.06
CA HIS A 93 19.70 -37.47 0.20
C HIS A 93 18.24 -37.55 -0.24
N ILE A 94 17.46 -36.55 0.16
CA ILE A 94 16.10 -36.31 -0.33
C ILE A 94 16.08 -34.90 -0.91
N GLU A 95 15.67 -34.75 -2.17
CA GLU A 95 15.45 -33.44 -2.76
C GLU A 95 14.06 -32.92 -2.38
N LEU A 96 14.02 -31.80 -1.68
CA LEU A 96 12.78 -31.23 -1.18
C LEU A 96 12.09 -30.43 -2.29
N ALA A 97 10.79 -30.69 -2.50
CA ALA A 97 9.96 -29.98 -3.46
C ALA A 97 9.78 -28.49 -3.13
N SER A 98 9.96 -28.13 -1.86
CA SER A 98 10.01 -26.75 -1.38
C SER A 98 11.16 -26.63 -0.39
N PRO A 99 11.93 -25.52 -0.40
CA PRO A 99 12.96 -25.28 0.61
C PRO A 99 12.38 -25.28 2.03
N VAL A 100 13.15 -25.77 2.99
CA VAL A 100 12.74 -25.93 4.39
C VAL A 100 13.81 -25.33 5.30
N SER A 101 13.41 -24.54 6.30
CA SER A 101 14.35 -23.95 7.25
C SER A 101 14.87 -24.99 8.24
N HIS A 102 16.15 -24.94 8.59
CA HIS A 102 16.71 -25.81 9.61
C HIS A 102 16.39 -25.27 11.02
N ILE A 103 15.68 -26.07 11.82
CA ILE A 103 15.07 -25.64 13.11
C ILE A 103 16.07 -25.02 14.10
N TRP A 104 17.32 -25.48 14.16
CA TRP A 104 18.33 -24.90 15.05
C TRP A 104 18.61 -23.42 14.81
N TYR A 105 18.57 -22.94 13.56
CA TYR A 105 18.85 -21.53 13.25
C TYR A 105 17.62 -20.63 13.48
N VAL A 106 16.43 -21.24 13.51
CA VAL A 106 15.15 -20.56 13.76
C VAL A 106 14.85 -20.49 15.26
N LYS A 107 14.84 -21.64 15.94
CA LYS A 107 14.47 -21.81 17.37
C LYS A 107 15.66 -21.83 18.32
N GLY A 108 16.89 -21.68 17.82
CA GLY A 108 18.05 -21.38 18.67
C GLY A 108 17.80 -20.10 19.48
N VAL A 109 18.28 -20.05 20.72
CA VAL A 109 18.22 -18.83 21.55
C VAL A 109 19.64 -18.26 21.65
N PRO A 110 19.96 -17.12 21.01
CA PRO A 110 19.12 -16.31 20.12
C PRO A 110 19.00 -16.90 18.70
N SER A 111 17.89 -16.58 18.01
CA SER A 111 17.63 -17.04 16.64
C SER A 111 18.64 -16.41 15.69
N ARG A 112 19.39 -17.23 14.95
CA ARG A 112 20.42 -16.73 14.03
C ARG A 112 19.79 -16.07 12.81
N LEU A 113 18.75 -16.70 12.26
CA LEU A 113 17.94 -16.13 11.17
C LEU A 113 17.17 -14.89 11.64
N GLY A 114 16.57 -14.92 12.84
CA GLY A 114 15.86 -13.76 13.39
C GLY A 114 16.77 -12.55 13.59
N LEU A 115 17.99 -12.76 14.10
CA LEU A 115 18.99 -11.70 14.23
C LEU A 115 19.42 -11.16 12.85
N LEU A 116 19.69 -12.03 11.89
CA LEU A 116 20.16 -11.62 10.55
C LEU A 116 19.11 -10.76 9.83
N LEU A 117 17.83 -11.16 9.90
CA LEU A 117 16.72 -10.48 9.22
C LEU A 117 16.17 -9.27 9.98
N ASP A 118 16.61 -9.06 11.22
CA ASP A 118 16.02 -8.11 12.17
C ASP A 118 14.54 -8.37 12.53
N ILE A 119 14.14 -9.65 12.56
CA ILE A 119 12.76 -10.07 12.82
C ILE A 119 12.67 -10.80 14.16
N SER A 120 11.59 -10.58 14.91
CA SER A 120 11.35 -11.30 16.16
C SER A 120 11.18 -12.81 15.90
N PRO A 121 11.63 -13.70 16.80
CA PRO A 121 11.49 -15.15 16.60
C PRO A 121 10.04 -15.62 16.40
N ARG A 122 9.08 -14.95 17.05
CA ARG A 122 7.64 -15.23 16.90
C ARG A 122 7.15 -14.88 15.50
N ASN A 123 7.57 -13.73 14.96
CA ASN A 123 7.17 -13.31 13.63
C ASN A 123 7.84 -14.16 12.54
N LEU A 124 9.12 -14.52 12.72
CA LEU A 124 9.80 -15.44 11.83
C LEU A 124 9.09 -16.80 11.76
N GLU A 125 8.60 -17.30 12.90
CA GLU A 125 7.76 -18.50 12.95
C GLU A 125 6.45 -18.32 12.16
N ARG A 126 5.75 -17.19 12.31
CA ARG A 126 4.51 -16.94 11.55
C ARG A 126 4.75 -16.97 10.03
N VAL A 127 5.90 -16.48 9.55
CA VAL A 127 6.26 -16.57 8.13
C VAL A 127 6.57 -18.00 7.72
N LEU A 128 7.46 -18.68 8.46
CA LEU A 128 7.93 -20.04 8.12
C LEU A 128 6.80 -21.09 8.09
N TYR A 129 5.78 -20.93 8.93
CA TYR A 129 4.64 -21.85 9.00
C TYR A 129 3.36 -21.28 8.34
N PHE A 130 3.52 -20.41 7.33
CA PHE A 130 2.47 -19.98 6.41
C PHE A 130 1.28 -19.25 7.08
N ALA A 131 1.54 -18.47 8.14
CA ALA A 131 0.53 -17.65 8.81
C ALA A 131 0.59 -16.16 8.44
N GLN A 132 1.73 -15.66 7.96
CA GLN A 132 1.92 -14.27 7.51
C GLN A 132 2.80 -14.23 6.27
N TYR A 133 2.56 -13.25 5.41
CA TYR A 133 3.43 -12.92 4.28
C TYR A 133 4.59 -12.05 4.74
N ILE A 134 5.70 -12.12 4.03
CA ILE A 134 6.82 -11.20 4.16
C ILE A 134 7.15 -10.59 2.80
N ILE A 135 7.32 -9.26 2.75
CA ILE A 135 7.77 -8.58 1.54
C ILE A 135 9.23 -8.98 1.27
N THR A 136 9.47 -9.63 0.14
CA THR A 136 10.78 -10.13 -0.26
C THR A 136 11.57 -9.08 -1.02
N VAL A 137 10.95 -8.46 -2.03
CA VAL A 137 11.54 -7.46 -2.91
C VAL A 137 10.55 -6.30 -3.06
N VAL A 138 11.08 -5.08 -3.12
CA VAL A 138 10.35 -3.88 -3.51
C VAL A 138 11.10 -3.33 -4.73
N ASP A 139 10.41 -3.24 -5.85
CA ASP A 139 10.95 -2.65 -7.07
C ASP A 139 10.83 -1.12 -6.98
N GLU A 140 11.97 -0.47 -6.74
CA GLU A 140 12.09 0.98 -6.59
C GLU A 140 11.76 1.74 -7.88
N ASP A 141 11.99 1.14 -9.05
CA ASP A 141 11.70 1.76 -10.35
C ASP A 141 10.22 1.66 -10.68
N ALA A 142 9.60 0.51 -10.40
CA ALA A 142 8.15 0.37 -10.48
C ALA A 142 7.44 1.29 -9.48
N ARG A 143 8.00 1.45 -8.28
CA ARG A 143 7.50 2.36 -7.24
C ARG A 143 7.49 3.81 -7.73
N SER A 144 8.61 4.29 -8.24
CA SER A 144 8.77 5.65 -8.78
C SER A 144 7.84 5.94 -9.95
N ARG A 145 7.70 4.99 -10.89
CA ARG A 145 6.77 5.11 -12.02
C ARG A 145 5.31 5.19 -11.58
N THR A 146 4.95 4.39 -10.59
CA THR A 146 3.60 4.36 -10.03
C THR A 146 3.30 5.67 -9.29
N LEU A 147 4.23 6.17 -8.47
CA LEU A 147 4.14 7.48 -7.82
C LEU A 147 3.88 8.60 -8.85
N ALA A 148 4.69 8.68 -9.90
CA ALA A 148 4.55 9.69 -10.93
C ALA A 148 3.24 9.57 -11.73
N ARG A 149 2.64 8.37 -11.80
CA ARG A 149 1.31 8.18 -12.40
C ARG A 149 0.22 8.73 -11.48
N HIS A 150 0.25 8.41 -10.19
CA HIS A 150 -0.73 8.91 -9.22
C HIS A 150 -0.70 10.43 -9.08
N GLU A 151 0.49 11.04 -9.10
CA GLU A 151 0.64 12.50 -9.08
C GLU A 151 0.01 13.16 -10.32
N ARG A 152 0.19 12.57 -11.51
CA ARG A 152 -0.45 13.03 -12.74
C ARG A 152 -1.97 12.87 -12.70
N ASP A 153 -2.46 11.74 -12.20
CA ASP A 153 -3.90 11.46 -12.09
C ASP A 153 -4.56 12.44 -11.10
N LEU A 154 -3.91 12.76 -9.98
CA LEU A 154 -4.36 13.80 -9.04
C LEU A 154 -4.41 15.17 -9.69
N ALA A 155 -3.35 15.58 -10.40
CA ALA A 155 -3.32 16.86 -11.09
C ALA A 155 -4.45 16.99 -12.13
N ALA A 156 -4.71 15.93 -12.89
CA ALA A 156 -5.81 15.90 -13.86
C ALA A 156 -7.18 16.00 -13.18
N ARG A 157 -7.40 15.30 -12.06
CA ARG A 157 -8.66 15.37 -11.31
C ARG A 157 -8.89 16.76 -10.70
N LEU A 158 -7.86 17.37 -10.13
CA LEU A 158 -7.94 18.73 -9.59
C LEU A 158 -8.21 19.76 -10.69
N ALA A 159 -7.57 19.63 -11.86
CA ALA A 159 -7.82 20.51 -12.99
C ALA A 159 -9.28 20.41 -13.48
N LYS A 160 -9.81 19.19 -13.58
CA LYS A 160 -11.22 18.98 -13.92
C LYS A 160 -12.16 19.59 -12.88
N LEU A 161 -11.89 19.34 -11.60
CA LEU A 161 -12.68 19.88 -10.49
C LEU A 161 -12.71 21.41 -10.54
N ASN A 162 -11.55 22.05 -10.73
CA ASN A 162 -11.46 23.49 -10.85
C ASN A 162 -12.29 24.00 -12.03
N SER A 163 -12.17 23.38 -13.21
CA SER A 163 -12.99 23.75 -14.37
C SER A 163 -14.49 23.63 -14.12
N ASP A 164 -14.94 22.57 -13.42
CA ASP A 164 -16.35 22.34 -13.10
C ASP A 164 -16.88 23.40 -12.09
N PHE A 165 -16.03 23.93 -11.22
CA PHE A 165 -16.41 25.01 -10.30
C PHE A 165 -16.30 26.40 -10.91
N ASP A 166 -15.30 26.64 -11.78
CA ASP A 166 -15.13 27.91 -12.48
C ASP A 166 -16.32 28.20 -13.39
N THR A 167 -16.88 27.17 -14.06
CA THR A 167 -18.14 27.30 -14.80
C THR A 167 -19.33 27.68 -13.92
N LYS A 168 -19.46 27.11 -12.72
CA LYS A 168 -20.51 27.50 -11.76
C LYS A 168 -20.35 28.94 -11.29
N ILE A 169 -19.13 29.35 -10.98
CA ILE A 169 -18.82 30.73 -10.58
C ILE A 169 -19.25 31.69 -11.68
N LEU A 170 -18.88 31.41 -12.93
CA LEU A 170 -19.30 32.21 -14.09
C LEU A 170 -20.83 32.30 -14.19
N THR A 171 -21.58 31.20 -13.99
CA THR A 171 -23.05 31.27 -14.04
C THR A 171 -23.65 32.15 -12.95
N ILE A 172 -23.04 32.21 -11.75
CA ILE A 172 -23.49 33.07 -10.65
C ILE A 172 -23.18 34.54 -10.97
N GLU A 173 -21.98 34.81 -11.48
CA GLU A 173 -21.57 36.14 -11.91
C GLU A 173 -22.45 36.68 -13.04
N GLU A 174 -22.73 35.86 -14.06
CA GLU A 174 -23.64 36.21 -15.15
C GLU A 174 -25.05 36.51 -14.64
N ARG A 175 -25.56 35.71 -13.69
CA ARG A 175 -26.87 35.95 -13.07
C ARG A 175 -26.89 37.28 -12.32
N ARG A 176 -25.88 37.55 -11.48
CA ARG A 176 -25.71 38.83 -10.77
C ARG A 176 -25.69 40.00 -11.74
N ASP A 177 -24.87 39.91 -12.78
CA ASP A 177 -24.70 40.99 -13.74
C ASP A 177 -25.98 41.23 -14.56
N SER A 178 -26.73 40.17 -14.87
CA SER A 178 -28.04 40.29 -15.52
C SER A 178 -29.08 40.97 -14.64
N ALA A 179 -29.11 40.67 -13.34
CA ALA A 179 -30.01 41.29 -12.38
C ALA A 179 -29.68 42.77 -12.15
N ILE A 180 -28.39 43.11 -11.99
CA ILE A 180 -27.94 44.50 -11.88
C ILE A 180 -28.30 45.28 -13.16
N ARG A 181 -28.07 44.72 -14.34
CA ARG A 181 -28.46 45.36 -15.61
C ARG A 181 -29.97 45.59 -15.72
N GLN A 182 -30.80 44.71 -15.15
CA GLN A 182 -32.24 44.92 -15.13
C GLN A 182 -32.61 46.09 -14.20
N ILE A 183 -32.01 46.14 -13.01
CA ILE A 183 -32.19 47.26 -12.06
C ILE A 183 -31.74 48.58 -12.69
N ASP A 184 -30.64 48.59 -13.43
CA ASP A 184 -30.13 49.77 -14.12
C ASP A 184 -31.10 50.26 -15.20
N ARG A 185 -31.71 49.35 -15.98
CA ARG A 185 -32.74 49.72 -16.95
C ARG A 185 -33.99 50.30 -16.28
N GLU A 186 -34.45 49.69 -15.19
CA GLU A 186 -35.60 50.20 -14.42
C GLU A 186 -35.31 51.61 -13.85
N TYR A 187 -34.07 51.86 -13.42
CA TYR A 187 -33.62 53.18 -12.98
C TYR A 187 -33.63 54.19 -14.13
N ASP A 188 -33.05 53.85 -15.29
CA ASP A 188 -33.00 54.74 -16.45
C ASP A 188 -34.42 55.11 -16.92
N GLU A 189 -35.34 54.14 -17.00
CA GLU A 189 -36.75 54.37 -17.36
C GLU A 189 -37.46 55.32 -16.38
N GLN A 190 -37.24 55.14 -15.07
CA GLN A 190 -37.83 56.01 -14.04
C GLN A 190 -37.22 57.41 -14.03
N ASN A 191 -35.90 57.51 -14.22
CA ASN A 191 -35.18 58.77 -14.28
C ASN A 191 -35.55 59.58 -15.54
N ASP A 192 -35.76 58.91 -16.68
CA ASP A 192 -36.26 59.54 -17.91
C ASP A 192 -37.70 60.04 -17.72
N SER A 193 -38.56 59.28 -17.05
CA SER A 193 -39.92 59.72 -16.70
C SER A 193 -39.90 60.97 -15.81
N LEU A 194 -39.04 61.00 -14.78
CA LEU A 194 -38.89 62.17 -13.90
C LEU A 194 -38.36 63.39 -14.66
N SER A 195 -37.39 63.19 -15.56
CA SER A 195 -36.86 64.24 -16.43
C SER A 195 -37.94 64.80 -17.37
N ALA A 196 -38.76 63.93 -17.96
CA ALA A 196 -39.90 64.35 -18.78
C ALA A 196 -40.97 65.09 -17.98
N GLN A 197 -41.23 64.69 -16.73
CA GLN A 197 -42.15 65.40 -15.84
C GLN A 197 -41.63 66.79 -15.47
N LEU A 198 -40.33 66.93 -15.19
CA LEU A 198 -39.67 68.21 -14.96
C LEU A 198 -39.79 69.10 -16.19
N GLU A 199 -39.46 68.60 -17.38
CA GLU A 199 -39.62 69.35 -18.63
C GLU A 199 -41.08 69.75 -18.86
N GLN A 200 -42.05 68.87 -18.62
CA GLN A 200 -43.46 69.17 -18.81
C GLN A 200 -43.96 70.25 -17.83
N ARG A 201 -43.64 70.12 -16.54
CA ARG A 201 -44.03 71.08 -15.49
C ARG A 201 -43.35 72.43 -15.69
N SER A 202 -42.04 72.43 -15.97
CA SER A 202 -41.27 73.65 -16.24
C SER A 202 -41.72 74.34 -17.53
N ASN A 203 -41.99 73.60 -18.61
CA ASN A 203 -42.54 74.18 -19.83
C ASN A 203 -43.93 74.78 -19.62
N ALA A 204 -44.81 74.15 -18.83
CA ALA A 204 -46.12 74.71 -18.50
C ALA A 204 -45.99 76.07 -17.80
N VAL A 205 -45.10 76.17 -16.79
CA VAL A 205 -44.81 77.42 -16.09
C VAL A 205 -44.21 78.47 -17.03
N ILE A 206 -43.29 78.09 -17.91
CA ILE A 206 -42.68 79.00 -18.91
C ILE A 206 -43.71 79.48 -19.94
N THR A 207 -44.61 78.62 -20.42
CA THR A 207 -45.67 79.03 -21.36
C THR A 207 -46.65 80.00 -20.72
N GLU A 208 -47.05 79.76 -19.47
CA GLU A 208 -47.91 80.68 -18.73
C GLU A 208 -47.19 82.00 -18.42
N LEU A 209 -45.91 81.95 -18.07
CA LEU A 209 -45.10 83.14 -17.89
C LEU A 209 -45.00 83.97 -19.18
N ARG A 210 -44.78 83.35 -20.34
CA ARG A 210 -44.79 84.03 -21.64
C ARG A 210 -46.13 84.66 -21.97
N ASN A 211 -47.24 83.97 -21.68
CA ASN A 211 -48.60 84.48 -21.88
C ASN A 211 -48.89 85.68 -20.95
N LEU A 212 -48.46 85.61 -19.69
CA LEU A 212 -48.66 86.67 -18.70
C LEU A 212 -47.77 87.88 -18.97
N THR A 213 -46.52 87.68 -19.37
CA THR A 213 -45.62 88.78 -19.78
C THR A 213 -46.13 89.48 -21.03
N THR A 214 -46.56 88.76 -22.08
CA THR A 214 -47.19 89.42 -23.25
C THR A 214 -48.48 90.16 -22.90
N ARG A 215 -49.31 89.64 -21.98
CA ARG A 215 -50.51 90.35 -21.49
C ARG A 215 -50.17 91.61 -20.70
N LEU A 216 -49.13 91.58 -19.87
CA LEU A 216 -48.67 92.72 -19.06
C LEU A 216 -47.92 93.77 -19.89
N GLU A 217 -47.12 93.35 -20.87
CA GLU A 217 -46.42 94.24 -21.81
C GLU A 217 -47.39 94.99 -22.72
N ASN A 218 -48.45 94.32 -23.21
CA ASN A 218 -49.51 94.96 -24.01
C ASN A 218 -50.36 95.96 -23.21
N ARG A 219 -50.25 96.00 -21.88
CA ARG A 219 -50.99 96.90 -20.97
C ARG A 219 -50.09 97.85 -20.17
N LEU A 220 -48.84 98.04 -20.60
CA LEU A 220 -47.89 98.96 -19.97
C LEU A 220 -48.48 100.38 -19.84
N GLY A 221 -48.59 100.88 -18.61
CA GLY A 221 -49.14 102.20 -18.30
C GLY A 221 -50.66 102.29 -18.13
N GLN A 222 -51.40 101.17 -18.19
CA GLN A 222 -52.85 101.11 -17.93
C GLN A 222 -53.16 100.44 -16.58
N GLY A 223 -54.32 100.77 -15.97
CA GLY A 223 -54.79 100.17 -14.72
C GLY A 223 -55.47 98.82 -14.95
N LEU A 224 -55.28 97.86 -14.05
CA LEU A 224 -55.87 96.53 -14.14
C LEU A 224 -57.39 96.51 -13.90
N ASP A 225 -58.15 95.91 -14.82
CA ASP A 225 -59.61 95.76 -14.74
C ASP A 225 -60.09 94.57 -13.88
N GLU A 226 -59.24 93.56 -13.71
CA GLU A 226 -59.48 92.32 -12.97
C GLU A 226 -58.20 91.90 -12.20
N ASP A 227 -58.38 91.10 -11.15
CA ASP A 227 -57.26 90.56 -10.38
C ASP A 227 -56.49 89.53 -11.23
N ILE A 228 -55.18 89.69 -11.34
CA ILE A 228 -54.32 88.66 -11.94
C ILE A 228 -53.91 87.72 -10.82
N VAL A 229 -54.37 86.48 -10.92
CA VAL A 229 -53.99 85.37 -10.03
C VAL A 229 -52.98 84.50 -10.77
N LEU A 230 -51.87 84.16 -10.12
CA LEU A 230 -50.94 83.18 -10.69
C LEU A 230 -51.58 81.79 -10.60
N PRO A 231 -51.50 80.93 -11.63
CA PRO A 231 -52.14 79.60 -11.62
C PRO A 231 -51.75 78.70 -10.43
N TRP A 232 -50.59 78.96 -9.84
CA TRP A 232 -50.00 78.23 -8.73
C TRP A 232 -50.10 78.96 -7.37
N GLN A 233 -50.76 80.12 -7.30
CA GLN A 233 -51.02 80.84 -6.05
C GLN A 233 -52.51 81.16 -5.91
N SER A 234 -53.05 80.95 -4.72
CA SER A 234 -54.46 81.22 -4.40
C SER A 234 -54.74 82.70 -4.16
N GLU A 235 -53.70 83.52 -3.97
CA GLU A 235 -53.80 84.96 -3.76
C GLU A 235 -53.59 85.74 -5.06
N PRO A 236 -54.33 86.85 -5.27
CA PRO A 236 -54.17 87.68 -6.46
C PRO A 236 -52.80 88.38 -6.44
N PHE A 237 -51.95 87.99 -7.38
CA PHE A 237 -50.61 88.54 -7.62
C PHE A 237 -50.66 90.05 -7.93
N LEU A 238 -51.69 90.51 -8.64
CA LEU A 238 -51.99 91.94 -8.81
C LEU A 238 -53.49 92.18 -8.58
N LYS A 239 -53.82 93.12 -7.69
CA LYS A 239 -55.20 93.54 -7.41
C LYS A 239 -55.67 94.60 -8.42
N LYS A 240 -56.97 94.60 -8.69
CA LYS A 240 -57.67 95.56 -9.55
C LYS A 240 -57.29 97.02 -9.22
N GLY A 241 -56.94 97.80 -10.23
CA GLY A 241 -56.63 99.24 -10.13
C GLY A 241 -55.16 99.62 -9.94
N VAL A 242 -54.23 98.66 -9.87
CA VAL A 242 -52.79 98.95 -9.79
C VAL A 242 -52.22 99.31 -11.18
N THR A 243 -51.30 100.27 -11.26
CA THR A 243 -50.65 100.71 -12.52
C THR A 243 -49.40 99.88 -12.81
N ILE A 244 -49.30 99.35 -14.03
CA ILE A 244 -48.25 98.41 -14.43
C ILE A 244 -46.91 99.14 -14.65
N GLN A 245 -45.91 98.84 -13.83
CA GLN A 245 -44.52 99.34 -13.93
C GLN A 245 -43.52 98.19 -14.15
N ARG A 246 -42.30 98.49 -14.64
CA ARG A 246 -41.23 97.50 -14.86
C ARG A 246 -40.89 96.66 -13.60
N SER A 247 -41.01 97.24 -12.41
CA SER A 247 -40.81 96.54 -11.13
C SER A 247 -41.76 95.36 -10.91
N GLN A 248 -42.95 95.39 -11.51
CA GLN A 248 -43.94 94.30 -11.39
C GLN A 248 -43.65 93.14 -12.35
N LEU A 249 -42.92 93.39 -13.44
CA LEU A 249 -42.38 92.33 -14.31
C LEU A 249 -41.20 91.62 -13.63
N ASP A 250 -40.37 92.37 -12.90
CA ASP A 250 -39.27 91.79 -12.09
C ASP A 250 -39.84 90.90 -10.96
N LEU A 251 -40.88 91.36 -10.26
CA LEU A 251 -41.61 90.56 -9.26
C LEU A 251 -42.22 89.28 -9.85
N LEU A 252 -42.75 89.33 -11.08
CA LEU A 252 -43.31 88.16 -11.78
C LEU A 252 -42.22 87.15 -12.14
N ASN A 253 -41.07 87.65 -12.63
CA ASN A 253 -39.90 86.82 -12.92
C ASN A 253 -39.34 86.15 -11.66
N THR A 254 -39.28 86.88 -10.53
CA THR A 254 -38.86 86.32 -9.24
C THR A 254 -39.83 85.23 -8.74
N ALA A 255 -41.14 85.48 -8.79
CA ALA A 255 -42.15 84.51 -8.38
C ALA A 255 -42.14 83.23 -9.24
N ALA A 256 -41.84 83.36 -10.53
CA ALA A 256 -41.70 82.20 -11.41
C ALA A 256 -40.36 81.47 -11.23
N GLN A 257 -39.28 82.18 -10.91
CA GLN A 257 -38.00 81.56 -10.52
C GLN A 257 -38.15 80.76 -9.22
N GLU A 258 -38.89 81.27 -8.23
CA GLU A 258 -39.19 80.54 -7.01
C GLU A 258 -39.97 79.25 -7.29
N GLN A 259 -41.02 79.30 -8.12
CA GLN A 259 -41.77 78.09 -8.48
C GLN A 259 -40.99 77.08 -9.30
N LEU A 260 -40.17 77.53 -10.25
CA LEU A 260 -39.27 76.63 -10.98
C LEU A 260 -38.28 75.97 -10.01
N SER A 261 -37.74 76.72 -9.04
CA SER A 261 -36.86 76.15 -8.01
C SER A 261 -37.56 75.16 -7.07
N GLU A 262 -38.84 75.37 -6.75
CA GLU A 262 -39.65 74.43 -5.97
C GLU A 262 -39.94 73.14 -6.75
N ILE A 263 -40.26 73.25 -8.05
CA ILE A 263 -40.47 72.09 -8.93
C ILE A 263 -39.17 71.30 -9.10
N ASP A 264 -38.06 72.00 -9.35
CA ASP A 264 -36.73 71.38 -9.46
C ASP A 264 -36.34 70.68 -8.15
N ALA A 265 -36.58 71.32 -7.00
CA ALA A 265 -36.30 70.72 -5.69
C ALA A 265 -37.14 69.46 -5.42
N GLN A 266 -38.43 69.47 -5.77
CA GLN A 266 -39.31 68.30 -5.64
C GLN A 266 -38.83 67.11 -6.49
N VAL A 267 -38.49 67.37 -7.75
CA VAL A 267 -38.01 66.32 -8.65
C VAL A 267 -36.64 65.81 -8.23
N GLU A 268 -35.75 66.68 -7.77
CA GLU A 268 -34.42 66.28 -7.28
C GLU A 268 -34.52 65.46 -5.97
N GLU A 269 -35.47 65.77 -5.10
CA GLU A 269 -35.77 64.96 -3.91
C GLU A 269 -36.26 63.54 -4.32
N GLU A 270 -37.21 63.46 -5.26
CA GLU A 270 -37.69 62.17 -5.80
C GLU A 270 -36.56 61.37 -6.47
N ARG A 271 -35.66 62.06 -7.19
CA ARG A 271 -34.48 61.46 -7.81
C ARG A 271 -33.49 60.94 -6.78
N SER A 272 -33.30 61.66 -5.66
CA SER A 272 -32.42 61.22 -4.57
C SER A 272 -32.95 59.94 -3.91
N LEU A 273 -34.26 59.87 -3.64
CA LEU A 273 -34.92 58.68 -3.09
C LEU A 273 -34.83 57.48 -4.05
N LEU A 274 -34.96 57.74 -5.34
CA LEU A 274 -34.80 56.72 -6.38
C LEU A 274 -33.36 56.16 -6.38
N VAL A 275 -32.34 57.02 -6.33
CA VAL A 275 -30.92 56.62 -6.28
C VAL A 275 -30.64 55.75 -5.05
N ASP A 276 -31.14 56.13 -3.88
CA ASP A 276 -30.98 55.36 -2.65
C ASP A 276 -31.66 53.99 -2.77
N SER A 277 -32.88 53.94 -3.31
CA SER A 277 -33.62 52.68 -3.49
C SER A 277 -32.89 51.70 -4.43
N VAL A 278 -32.27 52.23 -5.49
CA VAL A 278 -31.52 51.44 -6.47
C VAL A 278 -30.19 50.97 -5.90
N SER A 279 -29.50 51.81 -5.11
CA SER A 279 -28.29 51.41 -4.40
C SER A 279 -28.56 50.20 -3.50
N VAL A 280 -29.64 50.24 -2.70
CA VAL A 280 -30.01 49.14 -1.81
C VAL A 280 -30.32 47.85 -2.59
N LYS A 281 -31.04 47.94 -3.73
CA LYS A 281 -31.32 46.78 -4.59
C LYS A 281 -30.04 46.18 -5.19
N ARG A 282 -29.12 47.02 -5.69
CA ARG A 282 -27.82 46.57 -6.23
C ARG A 282 -26.98 45.88 -5.15
N ASP A 283 -26.91 46.46 -3.96
CA ASP A 283 -26.16 45.89 -2.84
C ASP A 283 -26.77 44.57 -2.37
N HIS A 284 -28.09 44.45 -2.39
CA HIS A 284 -28.78 43.19 -2.10
C HIS A 284 -28.39 42.07 -3.07
N GLU A 285 -28.47 42.32 -4.39
CA GLU A 285 -28.09 41.34 -5.42
C GLU A 285 -26.61 40.98 -5.36
N ARG A 286 -25.74 41.97 -5.10
CA ARG A 286 -24.31 41.72 -4.86
C ARG A 286 -24.08 40.84 -3.65
N HIS A 287 -24.77 41.11 -2.55
CA HIS A 287 -24.61 40.35 -1.32
C HIS A 287 -25.10 38.90 -1.47
N ILE A 288 -26.21 38.67 -2.18
CA ILE A 288 -26.69 37.31 -2.49
C ILE A 288 -25.63 36.55 -3.30
N ALA A 289 -25.11 37.17 -4.36
CA ALA A 289 -24.08 36.56 -5.20
C ALA A 289 -22.79 36.28 -4.41
N GLU A 290 -22.35 37.21 -3.55
CA GLU A 290 -21.20 37.02 -2.67
C GLU A 290 -21.38 35.83 -1.71
N GLN A 291 -22.54 35.70 -1.07
CA GLN A 291 -22.82 34.57 -0.19
C GLN A 291 -22.81 33.23 -0.95
N GLU A 292 -23.41 33.17 -2.14
CA GLU A 292 -23.38 31.97 -2.96
C GLU A 292 -21.97 31.62 -3.44
N LEU A 293 -21.20 32.61 -3.90
CA LEU A 293 -19.80 32.43 -4.32
C LEU A 293 -18.96 31.91 -3.16
N LEU A 294 -19.15 32.44 -1.96
CA LEU A 294 -18.45 31.97 -0.76
C LEU A 294 -18.75 30.49 -0.48
N GLY A 295 -20.02 30.09 -0.57
CA GLY A 295 -20.42 28.68 -0.42
C GLY A 295 -19.85 27.76 -1.51
N VAL A 296 -19.79 28.22 -2.75
CA VAL A 296 -19.19 27.46 -3.87
C VAL A 296 -17.67 27.32 -3.69
N HIS A 297 -16.98 28.37 -3.24
CA HIS A 297 -15.56 28.31 -2.93
C HIS A 297 -15.26 27.34 -1.79
N GLU A 298 -16.03 27.37 -0.70
CA GLU A 298 -15.90 26.41 0.40
C GLU A 298 -16.11 24.97 -0.09
N GLN A 299 -17.12 24.72 -0.93
CA GLN A 299 -17.35 23.39 -1.53
C GLN A 299 -16.19 22.94 -2.42
N ARG A 300 -15.62 23.85 -3.22
CA ARG A 300 -14.45 23.57 -4.07
C ARG A 300 -13.25 23.18 -3.21
N GLU A 301 -12.96 23.94 -2.17
CA GLU A 301 -11.85 23.67 -1.24
C GLU A 301 -12.06 22.33 -0.52
N MET A 302 -13.25 22.09 0.05
CA MET A 302 -13.55 20.82 0.73
C MET A 302 -13.39 19.60 -0.19
N GLN A 303 -13.82 19.69 -1.45
CA GLN A 303 -13.67 18.59 -2.41
C GLN A 303 -12.21 18.41 -2.86
N ALA A 304 -11.49 19.51 -3.10
CA ALA A 304 -10.07 19.47 -3.44
C ALA A 304 -9.24 18.85 -2.31
N ASP A 305 -9.50 19.23 -1.06
CA ASP A 305 -8.79 18.72 0.10
C ASP A 305 -9.10 17.25 0.36
N ARG A 306 -10.36 16.81 0.16
CA ARG A 306 -10.70 15.38 0.23
C ARG A 306 -9.92 14.57 -0.80
N LEU A 307 -9.80 15.04 -2.04
CA LEU A 307 -9.03 14.38 -3.09
C LEU A 307 -7.53 14.34 -2.76
N ARG A 308 -6.98 15.46 -2.25
CA ARG A 308 -5.58 15.53 -1.82
C ARG A 308 -5.29 14.55 -0.70
N MET A 309 -6.13 14.52 0.33
CA MET A 309 -5.95 13.62 1.49
C MET A 309 -5.99 12.16 1.08
N GLN A 310 -6.96 11.74 0.26
CA GLN A 310 -7.04 10.37 -0.25
C GLN A 310 -5.78 9.97 -1.04
N MET A 311 -5.28 10.85 -1.89
CA MET A 311 -4.06 10.57 -2.66
C MET A 311 -2.81 10.61 -1.77
N GLU A 312 -2.75 11.48 -0.77
CA GLU A 312 -1.64 11.51 0.19
C GLU A 312 -1.56 10.20 0.99
N ASP A 313 -2.70 9.67 1.44
CA ASP A 313 -2.79 8.37 2.10
C ASP A 313 -2.26 7.25 1.19
N ASP A 314 -2.65 7.26 -0.09
CA ASP A 314 -2.18 6.29 -1.10
C ASP A 314 -0.67 6.37 -1.33
N LEU A 315 -0.13 7.60 -1.45
CA LEU A 315 1.29 7.84 -1.62
C LEU A 315 2.08 7.42 -0.37
N GLN A 316 1.54 7.70 0.82
CA GLN A 316 2.15 7.29 2.09
C GLN A 316 2.14 5.77 2.23
N GLU A 317 1.04 5.10 1.85
CA GLU A 317 0.94 3.64 1.85
C GLU A 317 2.04 3.02 0.98
N LEU A 318 2.21 3.52 -0.25
CA LEU A 318 3.21 3.02 -1.19
C LEU A 318 4.65 3.32 -0.74
N LYS A 319 4.90 4.49 -0.14
CA LYS A 319 6.21 4.83 0.48
C LYS A 319 6.51 3.98 1.73
N SER A 320 5.47 3.50 2.42
CA SER A 320 5.63 2.70 3.64
C SER A 320 6.11 1.28 3.38
N LEU A 321 5.91 0.77 2.16
CA LEU A 321 6.30 -0.58 1.77
C LEU A 321 7.82 -0.76 1.84
N ARG A 322 8.25 -1.73 2.64
CA ARG A 322 9.67 -2.04 2.85
C ARG A 322 9.92 -3.54 2.79
N THR A 323 11.10 -3.93 2.33
CA THR A 323 11.55 -5.33 2.43
C THR A 323 11.55 -5.78 3.88
N ARG A 324 11.23 -7.06 4.11
CA ARG A 324 11.08 -7.70 5.44
C ARG A 324 9.85 -7.27 6.26
N GLN A 325 9.00 -6.39 5.73
CA GLN A 325 7.73 -6.06 6.36
C GLN A 325 6.79 -7.27 6.31
N LEU A 326 6.02 -7.46 7.40
CA LEU A 326 5.09 -8.57 7.54
C LEU A 326 3.69 -8.10 7.21
N LEU A 327 2.96 -8.92 6.45
CA LEU A 327 1.59 -8.63 6.03
C LEU A 327 0.64 -9.75 6.48
N THR A 328 -0.57 -9.36 6.91
CA THR A 328 -1.68 -10.28 7.08
C THR A 328 -2.25 -10.67 5.71
N GLU A 329 -3.05 -11.72 5.65
CA GLU A 329 -3.63 -12.17 4.38
C GLU A 329 -4.58 -11.14 3.75
N SER A 330 -5.43 -10.48 4.55
CA SER A 330 -6.31 -9.40 4.07
C SER A 330 -5.48 -8.26 3.48
N ARG A 331 -4.50 -7.78 4.24
CA ARG A 331 -3.64 -6.66 3.84
C ARG A 331 -2.81 -6.98 2.61
N PHE A 332 -2.32 -8.21 2.49
CA PHE A 332 -1.60 -8.65 1.30
C PHE A 332 -2.52 -8.61 0.07
N ARG A 333 -3.77 -9.09 0.16
CA ARG A 333 -4.72 -9.04 -0.96
C ARG A 333 -5.04 -7.61 -1.37
N GLU A 334 -5.33 -6.73 -0.41
CA GLU A 334 -5.57 -5.29 -0.66
C GLU A 334 -4.38 -4.64 -1.37
N LEU A 335 -3.16 -4.84 -0.85
CA LEU A 335 -1.95 -4.27 -1.44
C LEU A 335 -1.61 -4.90 -2.78
N ALA A 336 -1.86 -6.19 -2.98
CA ALA A 336 -1.60 -6.86 -4.26
C ALA A 336 -2.57 -6.39 -5.36
N GLU A 337 -3.82 -6.10 -5.00
CA GLU A 337 -4.82 -5.54 -5.94
C GLU A 337 -4.44 -4.13 -6.38
N ARG A 338 -3.91 -3.31 -5.45
CA ARG A 338 -3.54 -1.92 -5.72
C ARG A 338 -2.14 -1.75 -6.30
N TRP A 339 -1.17 -2.49 -5.77
CA TRP A 339 0.27 -2.27 -5.92
C TRP A 339 1.05 -3.54 -6.29
N GLY A 340 0.40 -4.56 -6.86
CA GLY A 340 1.02 -5.86 -7.16
C GLY A 340 2.23 -5.81 -8.11
N ASN A 341 2.44 -4.70 -8.82
CA ASN A 341 3.62 -4.46 -9.66
C ASN A 341 4.80 -3.84 -8.91
N VAL A 342 4.62 -3.36 -7.68
CA VAL A 342 5.64 -2.61 -6.90
C VAL A 342 6.40 -3.52 -5.94
N PHE A 343 5.76 -4.59 -5.43
CA PHE A 343 6.37 -5.44 -4.42
C PHE A 343 6.01 -6.91 -4.63
N ASP A 344 6.93 -7.79 -4.23
CA ASP A 344 6.72 -9.22 -4.16
C ASP A 344 6.68 -9.67 -2.70
N ALA A 345 5.64 -10.39 -2.30
CA ALA A 345 5.53 -10.97 -0.96
C ALA A 345 5.22 -12.46 -1.01
N ASP A 346 5.96 -13.22 -0.22
CA ASP A 346 5.88 -14.68 -0.16
C ASP A 346 5.75 -15.17 1.30
N MET A 347 5.49 -16.47 1.45
CA MET A 347 5.47 -17.18 2.73
C MET A 347 6.52 -18.29 2.80
N GLY A 348 6.73 -18.80 4.00
CA GLY A 348 7.53 -20.00 4.22
C GLY A 348 9.04 -19.76 4.15
N ALA A 349 9.79 -20.86 4.19
CA ALA A 349 11.25 -20.82 4.11
C ALA A 349 11.75 -20.36 2.73
N GLU A 350 10.93 -20.47 1.69
CA GLU A 350 11.24 -19.96 0.36
C GLU A 350 11.40 -18.43 0.34
N ALA A 351 10.48 -17.71 0.97
CA ALA A 351 10.54 -16.25 1.13
C ALA A 351 11.79 -15.81 1.90
N ILE A 352 12.08 -16.49 3.02
CA ILE A 352 13.26 -16.23 3.86
C ILE A 352 14.53 -16.48 3.04
N ARG A 353 14.56 -17.54 2.22
CA ARG A 353 15.71 -17.81 1.34
C ARG A 353 15.92 -16.71 0.33
N LYS A 354 14.86 -16.23 -0.35
CA LYS A 354 14.95 -15.13 -1.31
C LYS A 354 15.56 -13.88 -0.67
N ILE A 355 15.11 -13.51 0.54
CA ILE A 355 15.63 -12.33 1.25
C ILE A 355 17.10 -12.50 1.64
N VAL A 356 17.46 -13.66 2.19
CA VAL A 356 18.82 -13.91 2.68
C VAL A 356 19.82 -14.08 1.52
N ALA A 357 19.39 -14.59 0.37
CA ALA A 357 20.24 -14.74 -0.81
C ALA A 357 20.64 -13.40 -1.44
N HIS A 358 19.77 -12.39 -1.40
CA HIS A 358 20.06 -11.04 -1.93
C HIS A 358 20.70 -10.11 -0.87
N MET A 359 21.05 -10.63 0.30
CA MET A 359 21.59 -9.83 1.38
C MET A 359 23.09 -9.59 1.21
N ASP A 360 23.48 -8.33 1.07
CA ASP A 360 24.88 -7.92 1.12
C ASP A 360 25.38 -7.84 2.57
N LEU A 361 26.17 -8.83 2.97
CA LEU A 361 26.74 -8.93 4.31
C LEU A 361 27.82 -7.89 4.59
N ASP A 362 28.53 -7.41 3.57
CA ASP A 362 29.57 -6.39 3.71
C ASP A 362 28.93 -5.03 4.01
N LYS A 363 27.94 -4.64 3.21
CA LYS A 363 27.16 -3.43 3.43
C LYS A 363 26.46 -3.45 4.80
N LEU A 364 25.78 -4.55 5.13
CA LEU A 364 25.08 -4.69 6.42
C LEU A 364 26.06 -4.58 7.61
N ALA A 365 27.28 -5.12 7.49
CA ALA A 365 28.28 -5.00 8.56
C ALA A 365 28.73 -3.54 8.77
N VAL A 366 28.88 -2.76 7.71
CA VAL A 366 29.22 -1.33 7.80
C VAL A 366 28.10 -0.55 8.48
N GLU A 367 26.85 -0.76 8.04
CA GLU A 367 25.66 -0.12 8.62
C GLU A 367 25.53 -0.42 10.13
N LEU A 368 25.68 -1.68 10.53
CA LEU A 368 25.60 -2.09 11.94
C LEU A 368 26.74 -1.49 12.78
N ARG A 369 27.96 -1.38 12.24
CA ARG A 369 29.07 -0.72 12.93
C ARG A 369 28.81 0.77 13.14
N GLN A 370 28.24 1.43 12.14
CA GLN A 370 27.84 2.83 12.26
C GLN A 370 26.74 2.98 13.31
N GLU A 371 25.71 2.13 13.28
CA GLU A 371 24.60 2.16 14.24
C GLU A 371 25.07 1.95 15.70
N ILE A 372 26.04 1.07 15.92
CA ILE A 372 26.63 0.86 17.26
C ILE A 372 27.33 2.13 17.77
N LYS A 373 28.00 2.87 16.89
CA LYS A 373 28.72 4.11 17.24
C LYS A 373 27.79 5.30 17.44
N THR A 374 26.79 5.48 16.57
CA THR A 374 25.93 6.66 16.54
C THR A 374 24.72 6.56 17.49
N SER A 375 24.21 5.35 17.75
CA SER A 375 22.98 5.17 18.53
C SER A 375 23.18 5.51 20.01
N ARG A 376 22.43 6.51 20.51
CA ARG A 376 22.38 6.86 21.94
C ARG A 376 21.76 5.74 22.80
N SER A 377 20.78 5.00 22.26
CA SER A 377 20.07 3.93 22.98
C SER A 377 20.95 2.72 23.27
N LYS A 378 21.03 2.31 24.54
CA LYS A 378 21.78 1.12 24.99
C LYS A 378 21.19 -0.19 24.45
N GLN A 379 19.87 -0.29 24.36
CA GLN A 379 19.18 -1.49 23.87
C GLN A 379 19.45 -1.70 22.37
N ARG A 380 19.35 -0.62 21.58
CA ARG A 380 19.59 -0.65 20.14
C ARG A 380 21.04 -1.02 19.81
N ARG A 381 22.01 -0.43 20.53
CA ARG A 381 23.43 -0.82 20.44
C ARG A 381 23.67 -2.29 20.76
N LYS A 382 23.05 -2.82 21.83
CA LYS A 382 23.19 -4.24 22.21
C LYS A 382 22.61 -5.18 21.16
N LYS A 383 21.50 -4.81 20.52
CA LYS A 383 20.87 -5.57 19.43
C LYS A 383 21.77 -5.57 18.19
N ALA A 384 22.20 -4.40 17.73
CA ALA A 384 23.10 -4.24 16.60
C ALA A 384 24.43 -5.00 16.81
N ALA A 385 25.01 -4.96 18.01
CA ALA A 385 26.22 -5.72 18.33
C ALA A 385 26.02 -7.25 18.22
N LYS A 386 24.87 -7.76 18.68
CA LYS A 386 24.54 -9.19 18.54
C LYS A 386 24.35 -9.60 17.08
N GLN A 387 23.73 -8.74 16.27
CA GLN A 387 23.54 -8.96 14.85
C GLN A 387 24.87 -8.90 14.09
N LEU A 388 25.68 -7.88 14.33
CA LEU A 388 27.01 -7.72 13.75
C LEU A 388 27.88 -8.95 14.00
N ARG A 389 27.84 -9.53 15.21
CA ARG A 389 28.55 -10.76 15.51
C ARG A 389 28.17 -11.92 14.58
N VAL A 390 26.88 -12.07 14.27
CA VAL A 390 26.41 -13.12 13.35
C VAL A 390 26.88 -12.83 11.92
N VAL A 391 26.75 -11.58 11.47
CA VAL A 391 27.20 -11.15 10.13
C VAL A 391 28.71 -11.36 9.96
N GLU A 392 29.52 -10.96 10.94
CA GLU A 392 30.96 -11.18 10.92
C GLU A 392 31.34 -12.66 10.95
N SER A 393 30.59 -13.51 11.67
CA SER A 393 30.80 -14.96 11.63
C SER A 393 30.57 -15.53 10.23
N PHE A 394 29.55 -15.09 9.50
CA PHE A 394 29.35 -15.51 8.10
C PHE A 394 30.48 -15.02 7.20
N ARG A 395 30.84 -13.74 7.29
CA ARG A 395 31.94 -13.15 6.49
C ARG A 395 33.28 -13.86 6.71
N LYS A 396 33.65 -14.14 7.96
CA LYS A 396 34.92 -14.81 8.30
C LYS A 396 34.95 -16.27 7.89
N SER A 397 33.81 -16.95 7.92
CA SER A 397 33.74 -18.39 7.66
C SER A 397 33.56 -18.74 6.18
N GLY A 398 33.20 -17.76 5.34
CA GLY A 398 32.85 -17.99 3.93
C GLY A 398 31.53 -18.74 3.74
N ASN A 399 30.75 -18.92 4.81
CA ASN A 399 29.46 -19.58 4.73
C ASN A 399 28.41 -18.60 4.17
N HIS A 400 27.53 -19.11 3.32
CA HIS A 400 26.38 -18.32 2.87
C HIS A 400 25.18 -18.54 3.80
N PRO A 401 24.48 -17.47 4.22
CA PRO A 401 23.37 -17.61 5.15
C PRO A 401 22.15 -18.34 4.56
N GLU A 402 22.05 -18.45 3.24
CA GLU A 402 21.02 -19.29 2.59
C GLU A 402 21.17 -20.79 2.89
N TRP A 403 22.36 -21.26 3.30
CA TRP A 403 22.59 -22.67 3.67
C TRP A 403 21.89 -23.07 4.98
N MET A 404 21.35 -22.11 5.74
CA MET A 404 20.44 -22.40 6.86
C MET A 404 19.07 -22.94 6.39
N ILE A 405 18.81 -22.88 5.07
CA ILE A 405 17.57 -23.34 4.43
C ILE A 405 17.92 -24.50 3.51
N LEU A 406 17.39 -25.67 3.84
CA LEU A 406 17.67 -26.92 3.17
C LEU A 406 16.82 -27.05 1.91
N LYS A 407 17.49 -27.24 0.77
CA LYS A 407 16.88 -27.80 -0.45
C LYS A 407 17.06 -29.31 -0.53
N LEU A 408 18.20 -29.78 -0.03
CA LEU A 408 18.56 -31.19 0.02
C LEU A 408 18.67 -31.58 1.49
N LEU A 409 18.01 -32.67 1.86
CA LEU A 409 18.03 -33.21 3.20
C LEU A 409 18.88 -34.49 3.21
N PRO A 410 20.00 -34.55 3.95
CA PRO A 410 20.81 -35.74 4.03
C PRO A 410 20.08 -36.88 4.76
N VAL A 411 20.27 -38.10 4.27
CA VAL A 411 19.77 -39.34 4.85
C VAL A 411 20.94 -40.10 5.43
N ILE A 412 20.90 -40.33 6.74
CA ILE A 412 21.98 -41.06 7.41
C ILE A 412 22.07 -42.52 6.91
N PRO A 413 23.27 -43.13 6.95
CA PRO A 413 23.48 -44.51 6.57
C PRO A 413 22.55 -45.49 7.32
N PRO A 414 22.00 -46.53 6.65
CA PRO A 414 20.99 -47.42 7.22
C PRO A 414 21.48 -48.23 8.44
N ASP A 415 22.77 -48.54 8.53
CA ASP A 415 23.30 -49.30 9.66
C ASP A 415 23.34 -48.47 10.96
N LEU A 416 23.29 -47.14 10.86
CA LEU A 416 23.11 -46.23 11.99
C LEU A 416 21.63 -46.09 12.39
N ARG A 417 20.70 -46.62 11.58
CA ARG A 417 19.25 -46.65 11.82
C ARG A 417 18.66 -48.04 11.50
N PRO A 418 19.11 -49.09 12.18
CA PRO A 418 18.83 -50.46 11.79
C PRO A 418 17.34 -50.82 11.90
N MET A 419 16.96 -51.83 11.13
CA MET A 419 15.68 -52.54 11.22
C MET A 419 16.01 -54.01 11.44
N VAL A 420 15.71 -54.53 12.63
CA VAL A 420 16.08 -55.87 13.07
C VAL A 420 14.83 -56.71 13.21
N GLN A 421 14.88 -57.94 12.70
CA GLN A 421 13.82 -58.91 12.90
C GLN A 421 13.95 -59.52 14.31
N LEU A 422 12.85 -59.53 15.05
CA LEU A 422 12.72 -60.19 16.34
C LEU A 422 12.10 -61.58 16.17
N ASP A 423 12.25 -62.41 17.20
CA ASP A 423 11.57 -63.69 17.30
C ASP A 423 10.04 -63.50 17.15
N GLY A 424 9.43 -64.36 16.32
CA GLY A 424 8.01 -64.25 15.98
C GLY A 424 7.68 -63.31 14.81
N GLY A 425 8.67 -62.96 13.97
CA GLY A 425 8.44 -62.25 12.70
C GLY A 425 8.11 -60.76 12.85
N ARG A 426 8.26 -60.20 14.05
CA ARG A 426 8.12 -58.77 14.32
C ARG A 426 9.40 -58.03 13.91
N PHE A 427 9.29 -56.73 13.66
CA PHE A 427 10.45 -55.88 13.37
C PHE A 427 10.60 -54.80 14.43
N ALA A 428 11.82 -54.68 14.96
CA ALA A 428 12.27 -53.51 15.70
C ALA A 428 12.87 -52.51 14.71
N THR A 429 12.35 -51.29 14.67
CA THR A 429 12.78 -50.22 13.77
C THR A 429 13.31 -49.04 14.57
N SER A 430 14.41 -48.43 14.11
CA SER A 430 14.82 -47.11 14.61
C SER A 430 13.73 -46.06 14.37
N ASP A 431 13.51 -45.19 15.37
CA ASP A 431 12.55 -44.08 15.33
C ASP A 431 12.81 -43.13 14.14
N LEU A 432 14.08 -43.01 13.71
CA LEU A 432 14.48 -42.18 12.56
C LEU A 432 13.84 -42.65 11.25
N ASN A 433 13.65 -43.96 11.06
CA ASN A 433 13.04 -44.47 9.83
C ASN A 433 11.59 -43.97 9.71
N ASP A 434 10.84 -43.91 10.82
CA ASP A 434 9.48 -43.37 10.81
C ASP A 434 9.46 -41.85 10.55
N LEU A 435 10.47 -41.12 11.05
CA LEU A 435 10.62 -39.68 10.78
C LEU A 435 10.98 -39.40 9.32
N TYR A 436 11.95 -40.12 8.74
CA TYR A 436 12.28 -40.02 7.32
C TYR A 436 11.09 -40.40 6.43
N ARG A 437 10.37 -41.47 6.77
CA ARG A 437 9.15 -41.87 6.04
C ARG A 437 8.12 -40.75 6.01
N ARG A 438 7.92 -40.04 7.12
CA ARG A 438 7.01 -38.89 7.16
C ARG A 438 7.48 -37.79 6.22
N VAL A 439 8.77 -37.44 6.23
CA VAL A 439 9.32 -36.43 5.31
C VAL A 439 9.10 -36.83 3.85
N ILE A 440 9.47 -38.06 3.46
CA ILE A 440 9.34 -38.55 2.08
C ILE A 440 7.87 -38.55 1.64
N ASN A 441 6.96 -39.04 2.47
CA ASN A 441 5.53 -39.05 2.16
C ASN A 441 4.98 -37.63 1.92
N ARG A 442 5.36 -36.67 2.76
CA ARG A 442 4.93 -35.26 2.62
C ARG A 442 5.54 -34.62 1.37
N ASN A 443 6.82 -34.88 1.12
CA ASN A 443 7.52 -34.38 -0.05
C ASN A 443 6.92 -34.90 -1.35
N ASN A 444 6.66 -36.20 -1.44
CA ASN A 444 6.05 -36.82 -2.62
C ASN A 444 4.62 -36.36 -2.84
N ARG A 445 3.85 -36.19 -1.75
CA ARG A 445 2.51 -35.60 -1.83
C ARG A 445 2.55 -34.17 -2.34
N LEU A 446 3.50 -33.36 -1.85
CA LEU A 446 3.70 -31.98 -2.31
C LEU A 446 4.08 -31.94 -3.81
N ARG A 447 5.01 -32.78 -4.28
CA ARG A 447 5.36 -32.87 -5.72
C ARG A 447 4.12 -33.14 -6.57
N ARG A 448 3.31 -34.15 -6.20
CA ARG A 448 2.06 -34.47 -6.90
C ARG A 448 1.05 -33.33 -6.90
N LEU A 449 0.91 -32.61 -5.78
CA LEU A 449 0.01 -31.46 -5.70
C LEU A 449 0.44 -30.30 -6.61
N LEU A 450 1.75 -30.08 -6.74
CA LEU A 450 2.31 -29.08 -7.66
C LEU A 450 2.09 -29.48 -9.11
N GLU A 451 2.32 -30.74 -9.47
CA GLU A 451 2.08 -31.28 -10.82
C GLU A 451 0.61 -31.17 -11.24
N LEU A 452 -0.31 -31.37 -10.30
CA LEU A 452 -1.76 -31.28 -10.54
C LEU A 452 -2.30 -29.84 -10.54
N GLY A 453 -1.47 -28.83 -10.25
CA GLY A 453 -1.92 -27.44 -10.14
C GLY A 453 -2.93 -27.22 -9.00
N ALA A 454 -2.75 -27.92 -7.87
CA ALA A 454 -3.68 -27.82 -6.75
C ALA A 454 -3.76 -26.39 -6.18
N PRO A 455 -4.93 -25.96 -5.64
CA PRO A 455 -5.08 -24.63 -5.05
C PRO A 455 -4.03 -24.29 -3.99
N ASP A 456 -3.63 -23.02 -3.96
CA ASP A 456 -2.61 -22.45 -3.08
C ASP A 456 -2.78 -22.82 -1.60
N VAL A 457 -4.00 -22.84 -1.09
CA VAL A 457 -4.29 -23.16 0.32
C VAL A 457 -3.84 -24.59 0.65
N ILE A 458 -4.06 -25.54 -0.27
CA ILE A 458 -3.67 -26.94 -0.09
C ILE A 458 -2.15 -27.07 -0.18
N VAL A 459 -1.53 -26.40 -1.15
CA VAL A 459 -0.07 -26.39 -1.33
C VAL A 459 0.62 -25.79 -0.11
N ARG A 460 0.13 -24.68 0.43
CA ARG A 460 0.67 -24.03 1.65
C ARG A 460 0.57 -24.94 2.87
N ASN A 461 -0.57 -25.62 3.04
CA ASN A 461 -0.71 -26.55 4.14
C ASN A 461 0.28 -27.74 4.00
N GLU A 462 0.47 -28.28 2.79
CA GLU A 462 1.43 -29.37 2.60
C GLU A 462 2.89 -28.90 2.77
N LYS A 463 3.25 -27.69 2.30
CA LYS A 463 4.56 -27.05 2.58
C LYS A 463 4.78 -26.88 4.09
N ARG A 464 3.76 -26.44 4.85
CA ARG A 464 3.81 -26.35 6.32
C ARG A 464 4.04 -27.71 6.97
N MET A 465 3.32 -28.74 6.52
CA MET A 465 3.48 -30.10 7.04
C MET A 465 4.85 -30.71 6.71
N LEU A 466 5.42 -30.37 5.54
CA LEU A 466 6.78 -30.76 5.17
C LEU A 466 7.81 -30.12 6.10
N GLN A 467 7.70 -28.82 6.38
CA GLN A 467 8.54 -28.12 7.36
C GLN A 467 8.45 -28.79 8.74
N GLU A 468 7.25 -29.10 9.23
CA GLU A 468 7.05 -29.78 10.51
C GLU A 468 7.62 -31.20 10.55
N ALA A 469 7.60 -31.92 9.42
CA ALA A 469 8.18 -33.24 9.31
C ALA A 469 9.71 -33.20 9.40
N VAL A 470 10.35 -32.23 8.74
CA VAL A 470 11.81 -32.03 8.81
C VAL A 470 12.24 -31.52 10.19
N ASP A 471 11.46 -30.62 10.79
CA ASP A 471 11.68 -30.18 12.17
C ASP A 471 11.68 -31.37 13.13
N SER A 472 10.70 -32.28 12.98
CA SER A 472 10.59 -33.48 13.80
C SER A 472 11.73 -34.47 13.57
N LEU A 473 12.27 -34.52 12.35
CA LEU A 473 13.43 -35.37 12.04
C LEU A 473 14.69 -34.85 12.72
N ILE A 474 14.94 -33.54 12.64
CA ILE A 474 16.14 -32.90 13.16
C ILE A 474 16.07 -32.79 14.68
N ASP A 475 15.00 -32.22 15.23
CA ASP A 475 14.85 -31.89 16.65
C ASP A 475 13.37 -31.98 17.07
N ASN A 476 12.93 -33.21 17.35
CA ASN A 476 11.54 -33.50 17.67
C ASN A 476 11.13 -32.81 18.98
N GLY A 477 9.95 -32.20 19.03
CA GLY A 477 9.42 -31.57 20.25
C GLY A 477 10.00 -30.19 20.57
N ARG A 478 10.98 -29.69 19.80
CA ARG A 478 11.46 -28.31 19.94
C ARG A 478 10.43 -27.26 19.52
N ARG A 479 9.49 -27.66 18.66
CA ARG A 479 8.33 -26.85 18.30
C ARG A 479 7.06 -27.69 18.40
N GLY A 480 6.07 -27.16 19.12
CA GLY A 480 4.74 -27.75 19.23
C GLY A 480 4.74 -29.11 19.91
N ARG A 481 3.73 -29.93 19.60
CA ARG A 481 3.59 -31.27 20.18
C ARG A 481 4.57 -32.21 19.50
N ALA A 482 5.38 -32.90 20.30
CA ALA A 482 6.32 -33.88 19.79
C ALA A 482 5.61 -35.05 19.09
N VAL A 483 6.19 -35.53 18.01
CA VAL A 483 5.70 -36.71 17.30
C VAL A 483 5.92 -37.94 18.16
N SER A 484 4.86 -38.71 18.39
CA SER A 484 4.88 -39.94 19.18
C SER A 484 4.34 -41.14 18.40
N ARG A 485 4.82 -42.34 18.77
CA ARG A 485 4.25 -43.62 18.32
C ARG A 485 3.16 -44.04 19.30
N SER A 486 1.94 -44.22 18.81
CA SER A 486 0.77 -44.66 19.60
C SER A 486 0.56 -43.89 20.92
N GLY A 487 0.88 -42.59 20.93
CA GLY A 487 0.55 -41.66 22.02
C GLY A 487 1.46 -41.65 23.25
N LYS A 488 2.19 -42.72 23.56
CA LYS A 488 2.91 -42.83 24.85
C LYS A 488 4.40 -42.47 24.81
N ARG A 489 5.08 -42.65 23.67
CA ARG A 489 6.54 -42.39 23.54
C ARG A 489 6.86 -41.45 22.38
N LYS A 490 7.59 -40.38 22.68
CA LYS A 490 8.20 -39.47 21.69
C LYS A 490 9.23 -40.23 20.84
N LEU A 491 9.19 -40.03 19.53
CA LEU A 491 10.21 -40.55 18.62
C LEU A 491 11.54 -39.83 18.85
N LYS A 492 12.65 -40.56 18.92
CA LYS A 492 13.99 -39.96 19.00
C LYS A 492 14.39 -39.35 17.65
N SER A 493 14.76 -38.07 17.67
CA SER A 493 15.26 -37.30 16.52
C SER A 493 16.78 -37.38 16.38
N LEU A 494 17.34 -36.81 15.31
CA LEU A 494 18.79 -36.74 15.12
C LEU A 494 19.49 -35.99 16.26
N SER A 495 18.89 -34.90 16.75
CA SER A 495 19.43 -34.15 17.90
C SER A 495 19.40 -34.96 19.19
N ASP A 496 18.45 -35.88 19.37
CA ASP A 496 18.39 -36.75 20.56
C ASP A 496 19.45 -37.88 20.53
N MET A 497 20.17 -38.04 19.41
CA MET A 497 21.26 -39.03 19.24
C MET A 497 22.66 -38.42 19.39
N LEU A 498 22.74 -37.08 19.41
CA LEU A 498 23.96 -36.30 19.70
C LEU A 498 24.03 -36.05 21.20
#